data_AF-A0A944XRK1-F1
#
_entry.id   AF-A0A944XRK1-F1
#
_cell.length_a   1.000
_cell.length_b   1.000
_cell.length_c   1.000
_cell.angle_alpha   90.00
_cell.angle_beta   90.00
_cell.angle_gamma   90.00
#
_symmetry.space_group_name_H-M   'P 1'
#
loop_
_entity.id
_entity.type
_entity.pdbx_description
1 polymer ?
#
loop_
_entity_poly.entity_id
_entity_poly.type
_entity_poly.pdbx_seq_one_letter_code
_entity_poly.pdbx_strand_id
1 'polypeptide(L)'
;MSDSELIYELEADPPPAEKFFAALQHVLASFVGVITPTLIIGGVLGLGEHIPYLISMALMVSGVGTIIQAKKPMNIGAGMICVQGTSFAFLSSVLAAGFVAKAQGGGPEEILA
;
A
#
# COMPACT_ATOMS: atom_id res chain seq x y z
N MET A 1 -30.64 14.37 -19.18
CA MET A 1 -29.21 14.07 -19.40
C MET A 1 -28.51 14.45 -18.11
N SER A 2 -27.80 13.53 -17.48
CA SER A 2 -27.21 13.76 -16.15
C SER A 2 -25.96 14.62 -16.31
N ASP A 3 -26.04 15.89 -15.93
CA ASP A 3 -24.85 16.73 -15.79
C ASP A 3 -24.03 16.17 -14.62
N SER A 4 -22.91 15.50 -14.93
CA SER A 4 -22.00 14.95 -13.94
C SER A 4 -21.35 16.09 -13.15
N GLU A 5 -21.39 16.05 -11.82
CA GLU A 5 -20.76 17.05 -10.92
C GLU A 5 -19.22 16.94 -10.92
N LEU A 6 -18.64 16.02 -11.69
CA LEU A 6 -17.21 15.76 -11.73
C LEU A 6 -16.45 16.83 -12.52
N ILE A 7 -15.37 17.36 -11.93
CA ILE A 7 -14.43 18.25 -12.63
C ILE A 7 -13.78 17.52 -13.83
N TYR A 8 -13.47 16.23 -13.66
CA TYR A 8 -12.98 15.34 -14.70
C TYR A 8 -13.70 14.00 -14.61
N GLU A 9 -14.18 13.48 -15.73
CA GLU A 9 -14.71 12.12 -15.81
C GLU A 9 -13.59 11.08 -15.66
N LEU A 10 -13.96 9.82 -15.37
CA LEU A 10 -13.01 8.73 -15.09
C LEU A 10 -11.97 8.53 -16.20
N GLU A 11 -12.39 8.62 -17.46
CA GLU A 11 -11.55 8.40 -18.65
C GLU A 11 -11.02 9.71 -19.25
N ALA A 12 -11.20 10.84 -18.56
CA ALA A 12 -10.68 12.13 -19.03
C ALA A 12 -9.14 12.13 -19.01
N ASP A 13 -8.53 12.85 -19.95
CA ASP A 13 -7.09 13.14 -19.94
C ASP A 13 -6.86 14.64 -19.66
N PRO A 14 -6.68 15.03 -18.38
CA PRO A 14 -6.45 16.42 -18.00
C PRO A 14 -5.12 16.97 -18.56
N PRO A 15 -4.95 18.32 -18.57
CA PRO A 15 -3.69 18.95 -18.94
C PRO A 15 -2.47 18.36 -18.18
N PRO A 16 -1.29 18.25 -18.82
CA PRO A 16 -0.12 17.58 -18.25
C PRO A 16 0.28 18.04 -16.84
N ALA A 17 0.20 19.34 -16.57
CA ALA A 17 0.53 19.88 -15.25
C ALA A 17 -0.46 19.43 -14.18
N GLU A 18 -1.76 19.52 -14.46
CA GLU A 18 -2.82 19.15 -13.52
C GLU A 18 -2.79 17.66 -13.20
N LYS A 19 -2.67 16.79 -14.21
CA LYS A 19 -2.56 15.35 -13.97
C LYS A 19 -1.30 14.98 -13.21
N PHE A 20 -0.18 15.66 -13.45
CA PHE A 20 1.06 15.44 -12.69
C PHE A 20 0.89 15.83 -11.22
N PHE A 21 0.35 17.01 -10.93
CA PHE A 21 0.12 17.45 -9.55
C PHE A 21 -0.90 16.57 -8.83
N ALA A 22 -1.99 16.19 -9.49
CA ALA A 22 -2.98 15.27 -8.93
C ALA A 22 -2.38 13.90 -8.63
N ALA A 23 -1.56 13.35 -9.53
CA ALA A 23 -0.84 12.09 -9.31
C ALA A 23 0.15 12.20 -8.14
N LEU A 24 0.91 13.29 -8.06
CA LEU A 24 1.83 13.54 -6.96
C LEU A 24 1.08 13.64 -5.62
N GLN A 25 -0.02 14.39 -5.56
CA GLN A 25 -0.86 14.48 -4.36
C GLN A 25 -1.39 13.11 -3.94
N HIS A 26 -1.83 12.27 -4.89
CA HIS A 26 -2.26 10.91 -4.60
C HIS A 26 -1.15 10.07 -3.96
N VAL A 27 0.06 10.12 -4.53
CA VAL A 27 1.22 9.41 -3.97
C VAL A 27 1.50 9.88 -2.55
N LEU A 28 1.60 11.19 -2.34
CA LEU A 28 1.87 11.78 -1.03
C LEU A 28 0.78 11.45 0.00
N ALA A 29 -0.49 11.49 -0.40
CA ALA A 29 -1.62 11.14 0.46
C ALA A 29 -1.58 9.66 0.89
N SER A 30 -1.18 8.76 -0.02
CA SER A 30 -1.11 7.33 0.25
C SER A 30 0.12 6.90 1.06
N PHE A 31 1.20 7.68 1.03
CA PHE A 31 2.51 7.30 1.52
C PHE A 31 2.50 6.87 3.00
N VAL A 32 1.90 7.69 3.87
CA VAL A 32 1.80 7.40 5.31
C VAL A 32 0.97 6.14 5.53
N GLY A 33 -0.16 6.00 4.83
CA GLY A 33 -1.05 4.84 4.95
C GLY A 33 -0.37 3.51 4.63
N VAL A 34 0.55 3.48 3.65
CA VAL A 34 1.28 2.27 3.27
C VAL A 34 2.41 1.94 4.26
N ILE A 35 3.12 2.96 4.76
CA ILE A 35 4.34 2.78 5.56
C ILE A 35 4.04 2.52 7.04
N THR A 36 3.00 3.14 7.60
CA THR A 36 2.72 3.07 9.03
C THR A 36 2.55 1.64 9.57
N PRO A 37 1.77 0.74 8.94
CA PRO A 37 1.65 -0.64 9.42
C PRO A 37 2.99 -1.37 9.48
N THR A 38 3.83 -1.17 8.46
CA THR A 38 5.17 -1.77 8.40
C THR A 38 6.09 -1.27 9.50
N LEU A 39 6.04 0.04 9.79
CA LEU A 39 6.79 0.63 10.91
C LEU A 39 6.33 0.07 12.26
N ILE A 40 5.00 -0.09 12.46
CA ILE A 40 4.46 -0.65 13.69
C ILE A 40 4.93 -2.10 13.86
N ILE A 41 4.78 -2.94 12.83
CA ILE A 41 5.17 -4.35 12.87
C ILE A 41 6.67 -4.48 13.14
N GLY A 42 7.51 -3.79 12.35
CA GLY A 42 8.95 -3.86 12.49
C GLY A 42 9.45 -3.35 13.85
N GLY A 43 8.86 -2.25 14.35
CA GLY A 43 9.20 -1.71 15.66
C GLY A 43 8.82 -2.63 16.82
N VAL A 44 7.62 -3.21 16.79
CA VAL A 44 7.12 -4.09 17.86
C VAL A 44 7.85 -5.44 17.89
N LEU A 45 8.15 -6.01 16.72
CA LEU A 45 8.86 -7.30 16.64
C LEU A 45 10.38 -7.17 16.81
N GLY A 46 10.93 -5.96 16.63
CA GLY A 46 12.37 -5.68 16.77
C GLY A 46 13.15 -5.90 15.47
N LEU A 47 12.53 -5.73 14.31
CA LEU A 47 13.09 -5.96 12.98
C LEU A 47 13.78 -4.71 12.41
N GLY A 48 14.43 -3.91 13.26
CA GLY A 48 14.90 -2.56 12.91
C GLY A 48 15.73 -2.48 11.63
N GLU A 49 16.66 -3.43 11.45
CA GLU A 49 17.53 -3.50 10.26
C GLU A 49 16.76 -3.83 8.97
N HIS A 50 15.62 -4.51 9.07
CA HIS A 50 14.78 -4.91 7.93
C HIS A 50 13.66 -3.91 7.62
N ILE A 51 13.39 -2.93 8.49
CA ILE A 51 12.33 -1.93 8.27
C ILE A 51 12.44 -1.25 6.89
N PRO A 52 13.61 -0.76 6.43
CA PRO A 52 13.72 -0.12 5.11
C PRO A 52 13.37 -1.07 3.95
N TYR A 53 13.74 -2.35 4.09
CA TYR A 53 13.41 -3.39 3.13
C TYR A 53 11.90 -3.66 3.10
N LEU A 54 11.28 -3.84 4.27
CA LEU A 54 9.84 -4.06 4.38
C LEU A 54 9.03 -2.87 3.83
N ILE A 55 9.48 -1.64 4.07
CA ILE A 55 8.86 -0.43 3.51
C ILE A 55 8.92 -0.45 1.98
N SER A 56 10.09 -0.78 1.43
CA SER A 56 10.30 -0.85 -0.02
C SER A 56 9.39 -1.91 -0.66
N MET A 57 9.27 -3.08 -0.02
CA MET A 57 8.35 -4.15 -0.45
C MET A 57 6.89 -3.72 -0.37
N ALA A 58 6.46 -3.08 0.73
CA ALA A 58 5.10 -2.59 0.90
C ALA A 58 4.72 -1.55 -0.17
N LEU A 59 5.62 -0.60 -0.47
CA LEU A 59 5.42 0.41 -1.52
C LEU A 59 5.38 -0.22 -2.92
N MET A 60 6.27 -1.18 -3.20
CA MET A 60 6.28 -1.90 -4.48
C MET A 60 4.97 -2.65 -4.72
N VAL A 61 4.52 -3.42 -3.72
CA VAL A 61 3.28 -4.21 -3.81
C VAL A 61 2.06 -3.29 -3.88
N SER A 62 2.04 -2.20 -3.11
CA SER A 62 1.01 -1.15 -3.20
C SER A 62 0.91 -0.56 -4.61
N GLY A 63 2.04 -0.25 -5.24
CA GLY A 63 2.09 0.25 -6.62
C GLY A 63 1.56 -0.76 -7.64
N VAL A 64 2.03 -2.00 -7.58
CA VAL A 64 1.57 -3.09 -8.48
C VAL A 64 0.08 -3.34 -8.31
N GLY A 65 -0.41 -3.44 -7.07
CA GLY A 65 -1.84 -3.63 -6.78
C GLY A 65 -2.70 -2.48 -7.31
N THR A 66 -2.23 -1.24 -7.15
CA THR A 66 -2.92 -0.05 -7.68
C THR A 66 -2.98 -0.08 -9.22
N ILE A 67 -1.90 -0.50 -9.89
CA ILE A 67 -1.88 -0.66 -11.35
C ILE A 67 -2.87 -1.75 -11.81
N ILE A 68 -2.94 -2.88 -11.11
CA ILE A 68 -3.90 -3.95 -11.42
C ILE A 68 -5.32 -3.41 -11.31
N GLN A 69 -5.64 -2.72 -10.21
CA GLN A 69 -6.97 -2.14 -9.99
C GLN A 69 -7.34 -1.11 -11.07
N ALA A 70 -6.40 -0.26 -11.46
CA ALA A 70 -6.63 0.80 -12.44
C ALA A 70 -6.71 0.27 -13.88
N LYS A 71 -5.77 -0.60 -14.30
CA LYS A 71 -5.66 -1.07 -15.69
C LYS A 71 -6.49 -2.29 -16.03
N LYS A 72 -7.04 -2.98 -15.03
CA LYS A 72 -7.83 -4.22 -15.18
C LYS A 72 -7.18 -5.26 -16.11
N PRO A 73 -5.92 -5.66 -15.90
CA PRO A 73 -5.33 -6.73 -16.71
C PRO A 73 -6.21 -7.99 -16.59
N MET A 74 -6.58 -8.58 -17.72
CA MET A 74 -7.46 -9.76 -17.77
C MET A 74 -8.84 -9.55 -17.10
N ASN A 75 -9.37 -8.32 -17.11
CA ASN A 75 -10.63 -7.93 -16.43
C ASN A 75 -10.60 -8.04 -14.90
N ILE A 76 -9.42 -8.16 -14.29
CA ILE A 76 -9.25 -8.18 -12.83
C ILE A 76 -8.94 -6.77 -12.34
N GLY A 77 -9.89 -6.14 -11.65
CA GLY A 77 -9.75 -4.81 -11.06
C GLY A 77 -11.00 -3.94 -11.20
N ALA A 78 -10.97 -2.75 -10.59
CA ALA A 78 -12.10 -1.83 -10.60
C ALA A 78 -12.21 -1.02 -11.92
N GLY A 79 -11.09 -0.72 -12.59
CA GLY A 79 -11.05 0.19 -13.75
C GLY A 79 -10.92 1.65 -13.38
N MET A 80 -10.49 1.90 -12.15
CA MET A 80 -10.33 3.23 -11.60
C MET A 80 -9.19 3.20 -10.59
N ILE A 81 -8.68 4.38 -10.24
CA ILE A 81 -7.57 4.51 -9.29
C ILE A 81 -8.06 4.12 -7.90
N CYS A 82 -7.92 2.84 -7.55
CA CYS A 82 -8.13 2.32 -6.21
C CYS A 82 -6.78 2.04 -5.57
N VAL A 83 -6.21 3.05 -4.90
CA VAL A 83 -4.92 2.94 -4.23
C VAL A 83 -4.94 1.76 -3.26
N GLN A 84 -4.00 0.84 -3.44
CA GLN A 84 -3.82 -0.31 -2.57
C GLN A 84 -2.80 -0.01 -1.49
N GLY A 85 -2.98 -0.59 -0.31
CA GLY A 85 -2.08 -0.40 0.81
C GLY A 85 -2.29 -1.47 1.87
N THR A 86 -1.43 -1.47 2.88
CA THR A 86 -1.50 -2.42 3.98
C THR A 86 -2.67 -2.08 4.89
N SER A 87 -3.60 -3.02 5.08
CA SER A 87 -4.76 -2.79 5.94
C SER A 87 -4.40 -2.96 7.42
N PHE A 88 -4.75 -1.96 8.22
CA PHE A 88 -4.60 -2.00 9.68
C PHE A 88 -5.41 -3.12 10.35
N ALA A 89 -6.42 -3.66 9.68
CA ALA A 89 -7.22 -4.77 10.20
C ALA A 89 -6.39 -6.04 10.44
N PHE A 90 -5.31 -6.25 9.68
CA PHE A 90 -4.45 -7.44 9.81
C PHE A 90 -3.30 -7.26 10.81
N LEU A 91 -3.14 -6.05 11.35
CA LEU A 91 -2.01 -5.71 12.21
C LEU A 91 -1.91 -6.64 13.43
N SER A 92 -3.03 -6.89 14.10
CA SER A 92 -3.08 -7.78 15.27
C SER A 92 -2.70 -9.23 14.93
N SER A 93 -3.12 -9.72 13.77
CA SER A 93 -2.85 -11.09 13.33
C SER A 93 -1.38 -11.29 12.98
N VAL A 94 -0.78 -10.33 12.25
CA VAL A 94 0.65 -10.36 11.90
C VAL A 94 1.53 -10.27 13.15
N LEU A 95 1.19 -9.37 14.08
CA LEU A 95 1.91 -9.25 15.35
C LEU A 95 1.80 -10.53 16.18
N ALA A 96 0.62 -11.13 16.27
CA ALA A 96 0.43 -12.39 16.98
C ALA A 96 1.31 -13.52 16.40
N ALA A 97 1.34 -13.67 15.08
CA ALA A 97 2.21 -14.64 14.41
C ALA A 97 3.70 -14.38 14.70
N GLY A 98 4.14 -13.13 14.58
CA GLY A 98 5.53 -12.75 14.87
C GLY A 98 5.93 -12.99 16.33
N PHE A 99 5.02 -12.76 17.29
CA PHE A 99 5.28 -13.08 18.69
C PHE A 99 5.38 -14.58 18.95
N VAL A 100 4.59 -15.40 18.26
CA VAL A 100 4.71 -16.86 18.35
C VAL A 100 6.07 -17.32 17.86
N ALA A 101 6.53 -16.83 16.70
CA ALA A 101 7.86 -17.14 16.17
C ALA A 101 8.97 -16.72 17.15
N LYS A 102 8.87 -15.50 17.70
CA LYS A 102 9.82 -15.01 18.71
C LYS A 102 9.82 -15.85 20.00
N ALA A 103 8.65 -16.29 20.46
CA ALA A 103 8.52 -17.13 21.65
C ALA A 103 9.14 -18.53 21.46
N GLN A 104 9.21 -19.01 20.23
CA GLN A 104 9.90 -20.25 19.87
C GLN A 104 11.43 -20.10 19.80
N GLY A 105 11.96 -18.90 20.09
CA GLY A 105 13.38 -18.58 19.99
C GLY A 105 13.80 -18.07 18.62
N GLY A 106 12.84 -17.80 17.72
CA GLY A 106 13.11 -17.34 16.37
C GLY A 106 13.79 -15.98 16.32
N GLY A 107 14.87 -15.87 15.56
CA GLY A 107 15.53 -14.62 15.22
C GLY A 107 14.75 -13.78 14.19
N PRO A 108 15.22 -12.57 13.85
CA PRO A 108 14.57 -11.69 12.87
C PRO A 108 14.29 -12.36 11.52
N GLU A 109 15.21 -13.18 11.03
CA GLU A 109 15.05 -13.93 9.76
C GLU A 109 13.95 -15.00 9.85
N GLU A 110 13.82 -15.67 10.99
CA GLU A 110 12.77 -16.69 11.21
C GLU A 110 11.39 -16.05 11.43
N ILE A 111 11.35 -14.81 11.93
CA ILE A 111 10.11 -14.03 12.04
C ILE A 111 9.64 -13.54 10.65
N LEU A 112 10.56 -13.36 9.72
CA LEU A 112 10.28 -12.88 8.35
C LEU A 112 9.99 -14.00 7.33
N ALA A 113 10.29 -15.26 7.69
CA ALA A 113 10.05 -16.44 6.86
C ALA A 113 8.57 -16.88 6.87
#